data_AF-A0A8X6NC31-F1
#
_entry.id   AF-A0A8X6NC31-F1
#
_cell.length_a   1.000
_cell.length_b   1.000
_cell.length_c   1.000
_cell.angle_alpha   90.00
_cell.angle_beta   90.00
_cell.angle_gamma   90.00
#
_symmetry.space_group_name_H-M   'P 1'
#
loop_
_entity.id
_entity.type
_entity.pdbx_description
1 polymer ?
#
loop_
_entity_poly.entity_id
_entity_poly.type
_entity_poly.pdbx_seq_one_letter_code
_entity_poly.pdbx_strand_id
1 'polypeptide(L)'
;MRNIKASSKTLYVTVYRSSFLSKESTTEVAMSTVHEKQLRILPFFKYRVPVPEPPPKPEQDSPAEDLRLQGLGRLPKGVLFSGFNIVHLNEARELYETLYEARDFEDFVLLAEQARSIVNEGLFVYALSVAIMHRDDLIGVKLPPYEEARPDLFIPAETIFQAIKEDRKRKDDKTIIVNAFETGSNLDPEYRLAFFREDIGINVHHYHWHVVYPITWRPDVMGKIKDRKGELFYYMHQQMMARYDCERLALELQRVIPLQDFAEKLGGYAPHLTSFFEDPDEPRMTGDYASRPVGLGLLDVNRSDATVQVEELERWKDRIMQAAHLGAVLDKNGRVVPLTVETGIDVLGALIEASYESVNSTYYGNFHNKAHNVISLVHDPDGRYKQNPGVMNDTATAMRDPIFYRLHRYVDHMFTEYKKTLPSYEQKDLEFPGIIVESVDVKAKATNVLNTFMREEYIELSHRIPLKGSVQVKYQRVDHEPFSYEIKCENKTQDQRQVMVRIYLAPVYNELGQKIPVNEQRRFFMELDKFQVTCTYEFENI
;
A
#
# COMPACT_ATOMS: atom_id res chain seq x y z
N MET A 1 -10.03 14.53 30.00
CA MET A 1 -8.74 15.19 29.67
C MET A 1 -7.64 14.47 30.43
N ARG A 2 -7.02 13.45 29.83
CA ARG A 2 -5.76 12.88 30.34
C ARG A 2 -4.62 13.62 29.65
N ASN A 3 -3.68 14.15 30.43
CA ASN A 3 -2.45 14.76 29.92
C ASN A 3 -1.67 13.69 29.12
N ILE A 4 -1.70 13.80 27.80
CA ILE A 4 -0.75 13.09 26.93
C ILE A 4 0.59 13.81 27.14
N LYS A 5 1.55 13.15 27.79
CA LYS A 5 2.91 13.69 27.91
C LYS A 5 3.48 13.86 26.49
N ALA A 6 4.12 14.99 26.23
CA ALA A 6 4.80 15.25 24.97
C ALA A 6 5.80 14.12 24.66
N SER A 7 5.57 13.36 23.59
CA SER A 7 6.58 12.42 23.09
C SER A 7 7.70 13.24 22.45
N SER A 8 8.91 13.17 22.99
CA SER A 8 10.06 13.82 22.37
C SER A 8 10.55 12.96 21.20
N LYS A 9 10.63 13.58 20.01
CA LYS A 9 11.21 13.02 18.80
C LYS A 9 12.39 13.91 18.39
N THR A 10 13.47 13.33 17.88
CA THR A 10 14.64 14.08 17.39
C THR A 10 14.65 14.09 15.87
N LEU A 11 14.96 15.25 15.30
CA LEU A 11 15.15 15.49 13.88
C LEU A 11 16.60 15.25 13.49
N TYR A 12 16.84 14.52 12.41
CA TYR A 12 18.17 14.24 11.87
C TYR A 12 18.22 14.76 10.44
N VAL A 13 19.18 15.65 10.16
CA VAL A 13 19.40 16.23 8.83
C VAL A 13 20.75 15.75 8.31
N THR A 14 20.81 15.23 7.09
CA THR A 14 22.06 14.78 6.45
C THR A 14 22.12 15.21 5.00
N VAL A 15 23.30 15.58 4.51
CA VAL A 15 23.50 16.16 3.17
C VAL A 15 24.34 15.22 2.27
N TYR A 16 23.93 15.02 1.01
CA TYR A 16 24.65 14.19 0.01
C TYR A 16 24.81 14.88 -1.37
N ARG A 17 25.65 14.35 -2.28
CA ARG A 17 25.81 14.82 -3.68
C ARG A 17 24.79 14.16 -4.62
N SER A 18 24.26 14.89 -5.60
CA SER A 18 23.25 14.40 -6.59
C SER A 18 23.71 14.57 -8.05
N SER A 19 23.16 13.74 -8.95
CA SER A 19 23.17 13.90 -10.41
C SER A 19 21.85 13.38 -10.98
N PHE A 20 21.00 14.23 -11.57
CA PHE A 20 20.12 14.01 -12.75
C PHE A 20 19.21 15.24 -12.97
N LEU A 21 18.92 15.55 -14.24
CA LEU A 21 18.21 16.74 -14.73
C LEU A 21 16.76 16.41 -15.12
N SER A 22 15.82 17.32 -14.82
CA SER A 22 14.43 17.29 -15.30
C SER A 22 14.23 18.18 -16.54
N LYS A 23 13.20 17.88 -17.33
CA LYS A 23 12.63 18.78 -18.35
C LYS A 23 11.11 18.74 -18.27
N GLU A 24 10.49 19.91 -18.18
CA GLU A 24 9.06 20.15 -18.40
C GLU A 24 8.84 20.88 -19.73
N SER A 25 7.68 20.65 -20.37
CA SER A 25 6.79 21.67 -20.99
C SER A 25 5.89 21.09 -22.11
N THR A 26 4.57 21.30 -22.03
CA THR A 26 3.69 21.99 -23.03
C THR A 26 2.19 21.79 -22.70
N THR A 27 1.39 22.88 -22.73
CA THR A 27 0.31 23.07 -21.74
C THR A 27 -1.12 23.47 -22.20
N GLU A 28 -1.56 23.42 -23.46
CA GLU A 28 -2.98 23.79 -23.75
C GLU A 28 -3.78 22.81 -24.61
N VAL A 29 -3.27 22.36 -25.77
CA VAL A 29 -3.97 21.32 -26.57
C VAL A 29 -3.95 19.97 -25.87
N ALA A 30 -2.90 19.68 -25.10
CA ALA A 30 -2.81 18.49 -24.26
C ALA A 30 -3.88 18.48 -23.15
N MET A 31 -4.23 19.64 -22.58
CA MET A 31 -5.21 19.72 -21.49
C MET A 31 -6.64 19.38 -21.94
N SER A 32 -7.06 19.75 -23.17
CA SER A 32 -8.40 19.38 -23.66
C SER A 32 -8.52 17.86 -23.85
N THR A 33 -7.47 17.22 -24.37
CA THR A 33 -7.46 15.75 -24.59
C THR A 33 -7.37 14.95 -23.28
N VAL A 34 -6.61 15.42 -22.28
CA VAL A 34 -6.52 14.76 -20.97
C VAL A 34 -7.84 14.86 -20.22
N HIS A 35 -8.52 16.01 -20.29
CA HIS A 35 -9.83 16.19 -19.66
C HIS A 35 -10.89 15.25 -20.28
N GLU A 36 -10.93 15.13 -21.60
CA GLU A 36 -11.83 14.20 -22.29
C GLU A 36 -11.56 12.74 -21.92
N LYS A 37 -10.29 12.34 -21.87
CA LYS A 37 -9.88 10.99 -21.41
C LYS A 37 -10.28 10.75 -19.97
N GLN A 38 -10.09 11.73 -19.09
CA GLN A 38 -10.51 11.67 -17.69
C GLN A 38 -12.01 11.40 -17.58
N LEU A 39 -12.84 12.14 -18.33
CA LEU A 39 -14.30 11.97 -18.32
C LEU A 39 -14.74 10.59 -18.80
N ARG A 40 -14.00 9.97 -19.72
CA ARG A 40 -14.29 8.63 -20.23
C ARG A 40 -13.79 7.51 -19.32
N ILE A 41 -12.79 7.77 -18.49
CA ILE A 41 -12.26 6.78 -17.55
C ILE A 41 -13.09 6.71 -16.25
N LEU A 42 -13.56 7.85 -15.74
CA LEU A 42 -14.32 7.91 -14.48
C LEU A 42 -15.51 6.93 -14.40
N PRO A 43 -16.33 6.72 -15.46
CA PRO A 43 -17.43 5.76 -15.43
C PRO A 43 -17.03 4.32 -15.15
N PHE A 44 -15.78 3.92 -15.41
CA PHE A 44 -15.29 2.56 -15.11
C PHE A 44 -15.20 2.26 -13.61
N PHE A 45 -15.11 3.30 -12.78
CA PHE A 45 -14.98 3.18 -11.32
C PHE A 45 -16.28 3.47 -10.57
N LYS A 46 -17.33 3.91 -11.27
CA LYS A 46 -18.65 4.18 -10.69
C LYS A 46 -19.55 2.97 -10.81
N TYR A 47 -20.48 2.81 -9.88
CA TYR A 47 -21.56 1.83 -9.99
C TYR A 47 -22.36 2.04 -11.30
N ARG A 48 -22.66 0.96 -12.02
CA ARG A 48 -23.59 1.02 -13.17
C ARG A 48 -25.02 1.24 -12.65
N VAL A 49 -25.57 2.45 -12.84
CA VAL A 49 -27.02 2.62 -12.80
C VAL A 49 -27.60 1.72 -13.90
N PRO A 50 -28.50 0.77 -13.61
CA PRO A 50 -29.18 0.03 -14.67
C PRO A 50 -29.88 1.03 -15.57
N VAL A 51 -29.40 1.14 -16.81
CA VAL A 51 -30.09 1.89 -17.87
C VAL A 51 -31.29 1.03 -18.25
N PRO A 52 -32.53 1.55 -18.29
CA PRO A 52 -33.65 0.81 -18.86
C PRO A 52 -33.23 0.30 -20.23
N GLU A 53 -33.44 -1.00 -20.51
CA GLU A 53 -33.04 -1.59 -21.78
C GLU A 53 -33.44 -0.64 -22.92
N PRO A 54 -32.50 -0.18 -23.76
CA PRO A 54 -32.90 0.49 -24.99
C PRO A 54 -33.80 -0.49 -25.76
N PRO A 55 -34.82 -0.01 -26.49
CA PRO A 55 -35.69 -0.87 -27.28
C PRO A 55 -34.80 -1.82 -28.11
N PRO A 56 -35.17 -3.11 -28.25
CA PRO A 56 -34.33 -4.11 -28.88
C PRO A 56 -33.84 -3.55 -30.22
N LYS A 57 -32.53 -3.32 -30.30
CA LYS A 57 -31.93 -2.96 -31.58
C LYS A 57 -32.21 -4.13 -32.53
N PRO A 58 -32.59 -3.86 -33.79
CA PRO A 58 -32.70 -4.94 -34.78
C PRO A 58 -31.39 -5.72 -34.77
N GLU A 59 -31.46 -7.05 -34.88
CA GLU A 59 -30.33 -7.98 -34.92
C GLU A 59 -29.18 -7.43 -35.79
N GLN A 60 -28.29 -6.69 -35.14
CA GLN A 60 -27.02 -6.23 -35.64
C GLN A 60 -26.06 -6.63 -34.54
N ASP A 61 -25.28 -7.66 -34.88
CA ASP A 61 -24.16 -8.23 -34.15
C ASP A 61 -23.76 -7.37 -32.95
N SER A 62 -24.07 -7.83 -31.73
CA SER A 62 -23.26 -7.42 -30.58
C SER A 62 -21.81 -7.66 -31.02
N PRO A 63 -20.92 -6.64 -30.96
CA PRO A 63 -19.56 -6.82 -31.44
C PRO A 63 -19.00 -8.07 -30.78
N ALA A 64 -18.52 -9.01 -31.59
CA ALA A 64 -17.97 -10.26 -31.09
C ALA A 64 -16.95 -9.92 -29.99
N GLU A 65 -17.01 -10.65 -28.88
CA GLU A 65 -16.07 -10.49 -27.78
C GLU A 65 -14.65 -10.47 -28.34
N ASP A 66 -13.88 -9.46 -27.96
CA ASP A 66 -12.53 -9.30 -28.47
C ASP A 66 -11.70 -10.53 -28.10
N LEU A 67 -11.10 -11.17 -29.09
CA LEU A 67 -10.33 -12.41 -28.89
C LEU A 67 -9.19 -12.25 -27.87
N ARG A 68 -8.72 -11.02 -27.62
CA ARG A 68 -7.70 -10.71 -26.59
C ARG A 68 -8.21 -10.88 -25.16
N LEU A 69 -9.53 -10.92 -24.95
CA LEU A 69 -10.16 -11.15 -23.65
C LEU A 69 -10.51 -12.63 -23.41
N GLN A 70 -10.33 -13.48 -24.44
CA GLN A 70 -10.65 -14.89 -24.36
C GLN A 70 -9.86 -15.58 -23.25
N GLY A 71 -10.57 -16.30 -22.38
CA GLY A 71 -9.99 -17.06 -21.27
C GLY A 71 -9.88 -16.30 -19.96
N LEU A 72 -10.19 -14.99 -19.93
CA LEU A 72 -10.44 -14.24 -18.71
C LEU A 72 -11.81 -14.62 -18.10
N GLY A 73 -12.12 -14.14 -16.89
CA GLY A 73 -13.34 -14.47 -16.14
C GLY A 73 -13.22 -15.74 -15.31
N ARG A 74 -12.00 -16.15 -14.94
CA ARG A 74 -11.74 -17.36 -14.15
C ARG A 74 -12.04 -17.13 -12.68
N LEU A 75 -11.63 -15.98 -12.14
CA LEU A 75 -12.07 -15.51 -10.83
C LEU A 75 -13.54 -15.11 -10.92
N PRO A 76 -14.45 -15.81 -10.22
CA PRO A 76 -15.87 -15.49 -10.32
C PRO A 76 -16.15 -14.08 -9.80
N LYS A 77 -17.13 -13.45 -10.44
CA LYS A 77 -17.74 -12.21 -10.00
C LYS A 77 -18.30 -12.34 -8.57
N GLY A 78 -18.09 -11.32 -7.75
CA GLY A 78 -18.50 -11.31 -6.34
C GLY A 78 -17.57 -12.04 -5.36
N VAL A 79 -16.55 -12.74 -5.85
CA VAL A 79 -15.48 -13.30 -5.01
C VAL A 79 -14.47 -12.21 -4.69
N LEU A 80 -13.92 -12.19 -3.46
CA LEU A 80 -12.90 -11.21 -3.11
C LEU A 80 -11.62 -11.41 -3.93
N PHE A 81 -11.26 -10.41 -4.72
CA PHE A 81 -9.94 -10.32 -5.33
C PHE A 81 -8.86 -10.21 -4.25
N SER A 82 -7.67 -10.75 -4.54
CA SER A 82 -6.56 -10.80 -3.58
C SER A 82 -5.31 -10.25 -4.25
N GLY A 83 -4.68 -9.27 -3.60
CA GLY A 83 -3.39 -8.73 -4.01
C GLY A 83 -2.21 -9.66 -3.71
N PHE A 84 -2.46 -10.83 -3.11
CA PHE A 84 -1.43 -11.77 -2.66
C PHE A 84 -1.65 -13.20 -3.21
N ASN A 85 -2.85 -13.52 -3.72
CA ASN A 85 -3.11 -14.80 -4.35
C ASN A 85 -2.59 -14.81 -5.80
N ILE A 86 -1.60 -15.65 -6.09
CA ILE A 86 -0.98 -15.74 -7.41
C ILE A 86 -1.97 -16.15 -8.52
N VAL A 87 -3.01 -16.94 -8.20
CA VAL A 87 -4.04 -17.32 -9.18
C VAL A 87 -4.82 -16.08 -9.62
N HIS A 88 -5.21 -15.23 -8.66
CA HIS A 88 -5.93 -13.98 -8.92
C HIS A 88 -5.02 -12.98 -9.66
N LEU A 89 -3.78 -12.83 -9.21
CA LEU A 89 -2.81 -11.92 -9.80
C LEU A 89 -2.39 -12.31 -11.22
N ASN A 90 -2.40 -13.60 -11.58
CA ASN A 90 -2.11 -14.04 -12.94
C ASN A 90 -3.20 -13.61 -13.92
N GLU A 91 -4.46 -13.74 -13.54
CA GLU A 91 -5.57 -13.23 -14.34
C GLU A 91 -5.58 -11.70 -14.41
N ALA A 92 -5.29 -11.02 -13.29
CA ALA A 92 -5.13 -9.58 -13.27
C ALA A 92 -4.01 -9.10 -14.21
N ARG A 93 -2.90 -9.86 -14.27
CA ARG A 93 -1.79 -9.63 -15.20
C ARG A 93 -2.22 -9.75 -16.64
N GLU A 94 -2.88 -10.85 -17.01
CA GLU A 94 -3.36 -11.04 -18.38
C GLU A 94 -4.26 -9.88 -18.81
N LEU A 95 -5.17 -9.42 -17.93
CA LEU A 95 -6.01 -8.27 -18.24
C LEU A 95 -5.22 -6.96 -18.37
N TYR A 96 -4.34 -6.62 -17.43
CA TYR A 96 -3.61 -5.35 -17.51
C TYR A 96 -2.64 -5.32 -18.69
N GLU A 97 -2.07 -6.47 -19.10
CA GLU A 97 -1.22 -6.57 -20.28
C GLU A 97 -2.03 -6.35 -21.55
N THR A 98 -3.20 -6.99 -21.68
CA THR A 98 -4.12 -6.73 -22.80
C THR A 98 -4.53 -5.26 -22.89
N LEU A 99 -4.83 -4.63 -21.76
CA LEU A 99 -5.14 -3.19 -21.71
C LEU A 99 -3.92 -2.32 -22.02
N TYR A 100 -2.73 -2.73 -21.58
CA TYR A 100 -1.48 -2.02 -21.84
C TYR A 100 -1.10 -2.05 -23.33
N GLU A 101 -1.31 -3.18 -23.99
CA GLU A 101 -1.02 -3.40 -25.42
C GLU A 101 -2.09 -2.82 -26.37
N ALA A 102 -3.19 -2.27 -25.83
CA ALA A 102 -4.23 -1.65 -26.66
C ALA A 102 -3.64 -0.54 -27.54
N ARG A 103 -4.00 -0.54 -28.83
CA ARG A 103 -3.31 0.23 -29.89
C ARG A 103 -3.36 1.74 -29.64
N ASP A 104 -4.50 2.21 -29.13
CA ASP A 104 -4.77 3.60 -28.82
C ASP A 104 -5.82 3.69 -27.69
N PHE A 105 -6.19 4.91 -27.32
CA PHE A 105 -7.16 5.15 -26.26
C PHE A 105 -8.56 4.60 -26.58
N GLU A 106 -8.98 4.58 -27.84
CA GLU A 106 -10.30 4.04 -28.22
C GLU A 106 -10.33 2.52 -28.06
N ASP A 107 -9.27 1.85 -28.52
CA ASP A 107 -9.07 0.41 -28.33
C ASP A 107 -9.02 0.04 -26.84
N PHE A 108 -8.31 0.86 -26.03
CA PHE A 108 -8.26 0.70 -24.58
C PHE A 108 -9.65 0.81 -23.93
N VAL A 109 -10.43 1.84 -24.29
CA VAL A 109 -11.79 2.03 -23.76
C VAL A 109 -12.69 0.87 -24.15
N LEU A 110 -12.66 0.43 -25.40
CA LEU A 110 -13.46 -0.70 -25.88
C LEU A 110 -13.13 -2.01 -25.13
N LEU A 111 -11.83 -2.30 -24.96
CA LEU A 111 -11.39 -3.46 -24.19
C LEU A 111 -11.82 -3.35 -22.72
N ALA A 112 -11.68 -2.19 -22.09
CA ALA A 112 -12.10 -1.98 -20.71
C ALA A 112 -13.62 -2.14 -20.55
N GLU A 113 -14.42 -1.66 -21.50
CA GLU A 113 -15.89 -1.84 -21.50
C GLU A 113 -16.29 -3.32 -21.55
N GLN A 114 -15.68 -4.10 -22.44
CA GLN A 114 -15.94 -5.53 -22.57
C GLN A 114 -15.41 -6.32 -21.36
N ALA A 115 -14.16 -6.07 -20.96
CA ALA A 115 -13.52 -6.75 -19.84
C ALA A 115 -14.30 -6.58 -18.53
N ARG A 116 -14.87 -5.40 -18.28
CA ARG A 116 -15.70 -5.14 -17.09
C ARG A 116 -16.90 -6.07 -17.00
N SER A 117 -17.47 -6.50 -18.12
CA SER A 117 -18.58 -7.47 -18.13
C SER A 117 -18.14 -8.92 -17.96
N ILE A 118 -16.86 -9.23 -18.16
CA ILE A 118 -16.33 -10.60 -18.13
C ILE A 118 -15.71 -10.91 -16.77
N VAL A 119 -14.86 -10.02 -16.27
CA VAL A 119 -13.98 -10.29 -15.13
C VAL A 119 -14.58 -9.87 -13.79
N ASN A 120 -13.96 -10.38 -12.71
CA ASN A 120 -14.23 -9.94 -11.34
C ASN A 120 -14.02 -8.43 -11.15
N GLU A 121 -14.87 -7.79 -10.36
CA GLU A 121 -14.90 -6.35 -10.14
C GLU A 121 -13.64 -5.79 -9.46
N GLY A 122 -13.10 -6.48 -8.46
CA GLY A 122 -11.87 -6.08 -7.79
C GLY A 122 -10.66 -6.25 -8.71
N LEU A 123 -10.62 -7.36 -9.45
CA LEU A 123 -9.60 -7.63 -10.45
C LEU A 123 -9.61 -6.57 -11.56
N PHE A 124 -10.80 -6.20 -12.05
CA PHE A 124 -10.99 -5.18 -13.07
C PHE A 124 -10.43 -3.83 -12.60
N VAL A 125 -10.83 -3.37 -11.41
CA VAL A 125 -10.35 -2.10 -10.86
C VAL A 125 -8.84 -2.11 -10.71
N TYR A 126 -8.25 -3.19 -10.20
CA TYR A 126 -6.80 -3.32 -10.08
C TYR A 126 -6.09 -3.26 -11.44
N ALA A 127 -6.51 -4.10 -12.40
CA ALA A 127 -5.89 -4.19 -13.71
C ALA A 127 -6.02 -2.89 -14.52
N LEU A 128 -7.19 -2.24 -14.45
CA LEU A 128 -7.43 -0.94 -15.05
C LEU A 128 -6.55 0.14 -14.41
N SER A 129 -6.39 0.12 -13.08
CA SER A 129 -5.51 1.05 -12.36
C SER A 129 -4.06 0.91 -12.80
N VAL A 130 -3.58 -0.34 -12.94
CA VAL A 130 -2.24 -0.62 -13.45
C VAL A 130 -2.10 -0.11 -14.89
N ALA A 131 -3.03 -0.41 -15.78
CA ALA A 131 -2.95 0.05 -17.18
C ALA A 131 -2.92 1.58 -17.29
N ILE A 132 -3.80 2.29 -16.56
CA ILE A 132 -3.85 3.76 -16.56
C ILE A 132 -2.53 4.38 -16.08
N MET A 133 -1.93 3.80 -15.04
CA MET A 133 -0.69 4.34 -14.46
C MET A 133 0.56 4.15 -15.34
N HIS A 134 0.50 3.28 -16.35
CA HIS A 134 1.69 2.87 -17.11
C HIS A 134 1.66 3.18 -18.61
N ARG A 135 0.46 3.36 -19.19
CA ARG A 135 0.30 3.71 -20.60
C ARG A 135 0.72 5.15 -20.88
N ASP A 136 1.49 5.35 -21.94
CA ASP A 136 2.03 6.66 -22.30
C ASP A 136 0.94 7.64 -22.78
N ASP A 137 -0.12 7.14 -23.42
CA ASP A 137 -1.26 7.94 -23.88
C ASP A 137 -2.21 8.36 -22.74
N LEU A 138 -1.98 7.90 -21.51
CA LEU A 138 -2.75 8.25 -20.31
C LEU A 138 -1.97 9.11 -19.30
N ILE A 139 -0.76 9.56 -19.65
CA ILE A 139 0.00 10.52 -18.84
C ILE A 139 -0.86 11.78 -18.58
N GLY A 140 -1.01 12.14 -17.30
CA GLY A 140 -1.83 13.27 -16.85
C GLY A 140 -3.27 12.91 -16.47
N VAL A 141 -3.77 11.75 -16.86
CA VAL A 141 -5.06 11.22 -16.35
C VAL A 141 -4.87 10.73 -14.92
N LYS A 142 -5.80 11.08 -14.04
CA LYS A 142 -5.79 10.68 -12.63
C LYS A 142 -6.76 9.52 -12.39
N LEU A 143 -6.34 8.58 -11.57
CA LEU A 143 -7.28 7.63 -10.97
C LEU A 143 -8.25 8.38 -10.06
N PRO A 144 -9.54 7.99 -10.01
CA PRO A 144 -10.45 8.51 -8.99
C PRO A 144 -9.97 8.11 -7.59
N PRO A 145 -10.39 8.82 -6.54
CA PRO A 145 -10.14 8.41 -5.16
C PRO A 145 -10.57 6.96 -4.96
N TYR A 146 -9.64 6.10 -4.57
CA TYR A 146 -9.90 4.67 -4.48
C TYR A 146 -10.91 4.36 -3.38
N GLU A 147 -10.91 5.16 -2.33
CA GLU A 147 -11.88 5.13 -1.25
C GLU A 147 -13.31 5.47 -1.68
N GLU A 148 -13.50 6.28 -2.73
CA GLU A 148 -14.84 6.55 -3.29
C GLU A 148 -15.24 5.52 -4.35
N ALA A 149 -14.25 4.93 -5.04
CA ALA A 149 -14.48 3.82 -5.97
C ALA A 149 -14.80 2.51 -5.24
N ARG A 150 -14.26 2.31 -4.03
CA ARG A 150 -14.40 1.12 -3.17
C ARG A 150 -14.59 1.47 -1.69
N PRO A 151 -15.64 2.24 -1.33
CA PRO A 151 -15.86 2.66 0.07
C PRO A 151 -16.07 1.48 1.02
N ASP A 152 -16.48 0.33 0.49
CA ASP A 152 -16.66 -0.92 1.21
C ASP A 152 -15.38 -1.49 1.85
N LEU A 153 -14.21 -1.09 1.34
CA LEU A 153 -12.92 -1.48 1.90
C LEU A 153 -12.47 -0.58 3.07
N PHE A 154 -13.08 0.59 3.22
CA PHE A 154 -12.61 1.62 4.15
C PHE A 154 -13.63 1.94 5.25
N ILE A 155 -14.92 1.81 4.91
CA ILE A 155 -16.02 2.23 5.76
C ILE A 155 -16.66 1.01 6.43
N PRO A 156 -16.90 1.05 7.76
CA PRO A 156 -17.55 -0.04 8.46
C PRO A 156 -18.92 -0.39 7.85
N ALA A 157 -19.24 -1.68 7.79
CA ALA A 157 -20.47 -2.19 7.19
C ALA A 157 -21.71 -1.53 7.81
N GLU A 158 -21.74 -1.36 9.14
CA GLU A 158 -22.84 -0.71 9.86
C GLU A 158 -23.04 0.75 9.43
N THR A 159 -21.96 1.48 9.13
CA THR A 159 -22.05 2.85 8.59
C THR A 159 -22.70 2.85 7.21
N ILE A 160 -22.32 1.92 6.34
CA ILE A 160 -22.91 1.81 5.00
C ILE A 160 -24.40 1.45 5.10
N PHE A 161 -24.76 0.51 5.99
CA PHE A 161 -26.16 0.18 6.24
C PHE A 161 -26.96 1.37 6.76
N GLN A 162 -26.41 2.15 7.67
CA GLN A 162 -27.05 3.37 8.15
C GLN A 162 -27.22 4.39 7.02
N ALA A 163 -26.19 4.60 6.18
CA ALA A 163 -26.26 5.48 5.02
C ALA A 163 -27.38 5.10 4.06
N ILE A 164 -27.48 3.81 3.69
CA ILE A 164 -28.56 3.29 2.83
C ILE A 164 -29.94 3.50 3.51
N LYS A 165 -30.03 3.23 4.81
CA LYS A 165 -31.29 3.39 5.57
C LYS A 165 -31.75 4.84 5.63
N GLU A 166 -30.86 5.78 5.83
CA GLU A 166 -31.19 7.21 5.86
C GLU A 166 -31.54 7.74 4.47
N ASP A 167 -30.81 7.32 3.43
CA ASP A 167 -31.12 7.70 2.04
C ASP A 167 -32.48 7.15 1.56
N ARG A 168 -32.89 5.96 2.02
CA ARG A 168 -34.25 5.44 1.74
C ARG A 168 -35.35 6.37 2.27
N LYS A 169 -35.11 7.06 3.39
CA LYS A 169 -36.05 8.00 4.02
C LYS A 169 -35.96 9.43 3.44
N ARG A 170 -35.07 9.66 2.47
CA ARG A 170 -34.84 10.98 1.86
C ARG A 170 -36.15 11.61 1.38
N LYS A 171 -36.33 12.89 1.72
CA LYS A 171 -37.48 13.73 1.32
C LYS A 171 -37.09 14.91 0.43
N ASP A 172 -35.82 15.30 0.44
CA ASP A 172 -35.27 16.41 -0.33
C ASP A 172 -33.86 16.06 -0.86
N ASP A 173 -33.30 16.92 -1.70
CA ASP A 173 -32.03 16.70 -2.37
C ASP A 173 -30.80 17.09 -1.52
N LYS A 174 -30.96 17.33 -0.21
CA LYS A 174 -29.83 17.72 0.65
C LYS A 174 -28.86 16.56 0.87
N THR A 175 -27.58 16.84 0.95
CA THR A 175 -26.57 15.84 1.34
C THR A 175 -26.88 15.28 2.72
N ILE A 176 -26.95 13.95 2.81
CA ILE A 176 -27.09 13.24 4.09
C ILE A 176 -25.69 13.00 4.64
N ILE A 177 -25.47 13.31 5.91
CA ILE A 177 -24.20 13.03 6.61
C ILE A 177 -24.45 11.94 7.65
N VAL A 178 -23.66 10.87 7.59
CA VAL A 178 -23.65 9.77 8.56
C VAL A 178 -22.30 9.70 9.25
N ASN A 179 -22.27 9.50 10.57
CA ASN A 179 -21.00 9.33 11.28
C ASN A 179 -20.48 7.89 11.09
N ALA A 180 -19.16 7.75 10.89
CA ALA A 180 -18.51 6.45 10.89
C ALA A 180 -18.71 5.75 12.24
N PHE A 181 -18.99 4.44 12.21
CA PHE A 181 -19.15 3.63 13.40
C PHE A 181 -17.78 3.30 14.01
N GLU A 182 -17.74 3.21 15.33
CA GLU A 182 -16.59 2.69 16.06
C GLU A 182 -16.46 1.18 15.82
N THR A 183 -15.24 0.71 15.60
CA THR A 183 -14.92 -0.69 15.25
C THR A 183 -14.41 -1.51 16.44
N GLY A 184 -14.29 -0.91 17.63
CA GLY A 184 -13.74 -1.54 18.80
C GLY A 184 -13.86 -0.70 20.06
N SER A 185 -13.18 -1.13 21.12
CA SER A 185 -13.15 -0.42 22.40
C SER A 185 -11.79 -0.57 23.08
N ASN A 186 -11.51 0.27 24.07
CA ASN A 186 -10.26 0.22 24.85
C ASN A 186 -10.13 -1.02 25.76
N LEU A 187 -11.07 -1.98 25.69
CA LEU A 187 -10.86 -3.32 26.26
C LEU A 187 -9.71 -4.04 25.56
N ASP A 188 -9.48 -3.73 24.28
CA ASP A 188 -8.27 -4.08 23.55
C ASP A 188 -7.36 -2.83 23.45
N PRO A 189 -6.15 -2.84 24.04
CA PRO A 189 -5.19 -1.75 23.90
C PRO A 189 -4.85 -1.40 22.44
N GLU A 190 -4.94 -2.34 21.50
CA GLU A 190 -4.68 -2.09 20.09
C GLU A 190 -5.71 -1.15 19.46
N TYR A 191 -6.91 -1.02 20.02
CA TYR A 191 -7.93 -0.07 19.53
C TYR A 191 -7.45 1.38 19.60
N ARG A 192 -6.51 1.70 20.50
CA ARG A 192 -5.90 3.04 20.58
C ARG A 192 -5.15 3.43 19.31
N LEU A 193 -4.70 2.45 18.52
CA LEU A 193 -4.01 2.65 17.24
C LEU A 193 -4.98 2.58 16.04
N ALA A 194 -6.29 2.45 16.26
CA ALA A 194 -7.26 2.40 15.16
C ALA A 194 -7.18 3.65 14.28
N PHE A 195 -6.89 4.84 14.84
CA PHE A 195 -6.70 6.07 14.06
C PHE A 195 -5.57 5.97 13.02
N PHE A 196 -4.58 5.10 13.24
CA PHE A 196 -3.47 4.88 12.32
C PHE A 196 -3.79 3.68 11.42
N ARG A 197 -4.16 2.54 12.00
CA ARG A 197 -4.41 1.29 11.27
C ARG A 197 -5.59 1.39 10.30
N GLU A 198 -6.63 2.12 10.70
CA GLU A 198 -7.89 2.28 9.96
C GLU A 198 -7.98 3.64 9.25
N ASP A 199 -6.90 4.43 9.22
CA ASP A 199 -6.82 5.64 8.39
C ASP A 199 -7.00 5.27 6.92
N ILE A 200 -7.87 6.00 6.23
CA ILE A 200 -8.14 5.76 4.81
C ILE A 200 -6.88 6.01 3.99
N GLY A 201 -6.14 7.09 4.28
CA GLY A 201 -4.96 7.49 3.51
C GLY A 201 -3.84 6.46 3.52
N ILE A 202 -3.54 5.85 4.68
CA ILE A 202 -2.46 4.84 4.76
C ILE A 202 -2.82 3.56 4.01
N ASN A 203 -4.09 3.14 4.07
CA ASN A 203 -4.57 1.96 3.38
C ASN A 203 -4.64 2.18 1.84
N VAL A 204 -5.09 3.37 1.42
CA VAL A 204 -5.06 3.79 0.00
C VAL A 204 -3.61 3.90 -0.50
N HIS A 205 -2.68 4.40 0.32
CA HIS A 205 -1.26 4.43 -0.03
C HIS A 205 -0.69 3.03 -0.28
N HIS A 206 -1.00 2.06 0.60
CA HIS A 206 -0.54 0.68 0.45
C HIS A 206 -1.09 0.04 -0.84
N TYR A 207 -2.37 0.24 -1.15
CA TYR A 207 -2.96 -0.18 -2.43
C TYR A 207 -2.22 0.44 -3.63
N HIS A 208 -2.07 1.77 -3.67
CA HIS A 208 -1.43 2.44 -4.80
C HIS A 208 0.04 2.06 -4.97
N TRP A 209 0.76 1.78 -3.88
CA TRP A 209 2.13 1.27 -3.98
C TRP A 209 2.18 -0.05 -4.76
N HIS A 210 1.25 -0.98 -4.49
CA HIS A 210 1.13 -2.24 -5.23
C HIS A 210 0.54 -2.11 -6.65
N VAL A 211 -0.11 -0.98 -6.97
CA VAL A 211 -0.48 -0.63 -8.35
C VAL A 211 0.74 -0.13 -9.13
N VAL A 212 1.61 0.68 -8.51
CA VAL A 212 2.83 1.22 -9.15
C VAL A 212 3.92 0.16 -9.27
N TYR A 213 4.00 -0.78 -8.32
CA TYR A 213 4.95 -1.88 -8.30
C TYR A 213 4.24 -3.24 -8.23
N PRO A 214 3.56 -3.68 -9.31
CA PRO A 214 2.88 -4.97 -9.32
C PRO A 214 3.85 -6.15 -9.11
N ILE A 215 3.45 -7.10 -8.27
CA ILE A 215 4.20 -8.35 -8.00
C ILE A 215 4.44 -9.13 -9.31
N THR A 216 3.48 -9.08 -10.23
CA THR A 216 3.48 -9.83 -11.50
C THR A 216 4.07 -9.05 -12.68
N TRP A 217 4.69 -7.89 -12.43
CA TRP A 217 5.26 -7.04 -13.48
C TRP A 217 6.26 -7.81 -14.36
N ARG A 218 6.03 -7.81 -15.68
CA ARG A 218 6.92 -8.42 -16.67
C ARG A 218 7.62 -7.35 -17.51
N PRO A 219 8.89 -7.01 -17.23
CA PRO A 219 9.58 -5.96 -17.97
C PRO A 219 9.68 -6.22 -19.48
N ASP A 220 9.72 -7.47 -19.91
CA ASP A 220 9.77 -7.91 -21.31
C ASP A 220 8.48 -7.61 -22.08
N VAL A 221 7.33 -7.64 -21.42
CA VAL A 221 6.02 -7.32 -22.02
C VAL A 221 5.72 -5.84 -21.90
N MET A 222 5.97 -5.26 -20.72
CA MET A 222 5.67 -3.87 -20.43
C MET A 222 6.71 -2.89 -21.03
N GLY A 223 7.82 -3.40 -21.56
CA GLY A 223 8.90 -2.60 -22.15
C GLY A 223 9.64 -1.68 -21.17
N LYS A 224 9.36 -1.77 -19.86
CA LYS A 224 9.89 -0.89 -18.82
C LYS A 224 10.32 -1.71 -17.59
N ILE A 225 11.54 -1.46 -17.11
CA ILE A 225 12.04 -2.06 -15.86
C ILE A 225 11.62 -1.19 -14.68
N LYS A 226 11.21 -1.83 -13.58
CA LYS A 226 10.98 -1.15 -12.30
C LYS A 226 12.28 -1.12 -11.52
N ASP A 227 13.05 -0.05 -11.70
CA ASP A 227 14.35 0.11 -11.06
C ASP A 227 14.24 -0.08 -9.53
N ARG A 228 15.06 -1.01 -9.01
CA ARG A 228 15.17 -1.32 -7.57
C ARG A 228 13.84 -1.64 -6.88
N LYS A 229 12.91 -2.31 -7.58
CA LYS A 229 11.59 -2.66 -7.04
C LYS A 229 11.68 -3.45 -5.73
N GLY A 230 12.55 -4.46 -5.66
CA GLY A 230 12.74 -5.28 -4.46
C GLY A 230 13.32 -4.47 -3.29
N GLU A 231 14.20 -3.52 -3.57
CA GLU A 231 14.69 -2.61 -2.53
C GLU A 231 13.60 -1.68 -2.03
N LEU A 232 12.76 -1.17 -2.94
CA LEU A 232 11.66 -0.29 -2.55
C LEU A 232 10.56 -1.05 -1.79
N PHE A 233 10.33 -2.33 -2.11
CA PHE A 233 9.49 -3.22 -1.31
C PHE A 233 9.97 -3.25 0.14
N TYR A 234 11.27 -3.48 0.35
CA TYR A 234 11.86 -3.41 1.70
C TYR A 234 11.65 -2.03 2.32
N TYR A 235 12.02 -0.96 1.60
CA TYR A 235 12.04 0.38 2.17
C TYR A 235 10.65 0.86 2.58
N MET A 236 9.65 0.68 1.71
CA MET A 236 8.28 1.10 1.98
C MET A 236 7.71 0.39 3.21
N HIS A 237 7.83 -0.95 3.28
CA HIS A 237 7.30 -1.70 4.42
C HIS A 237 8.10 -1.44 5.70
N GLN A 238 9.42 -1.23 5.62
CA GLN A 238 10.23 -0.80 6.77
C GLN A 238 9.79 0.57 7.28
N GLN A 239 9.48 1.52 6.40
CA GLN A 239 8.97 2.85 6.78
C GLN A 239 7.58 2.77 7.43
N MET A 240 6.68 1.93 6.93
CA MET A 240 5.40 1.65 7.59
C MET A 240 5.61 1.12 9.02
N MET A 241 6.57 0.20 9.19
CA MET A 241 6.91 -0.38 10.49
C MET A 241 7.53 0.65 11.44
N ALA A 242 8.40 1.54 10.95
CA ALA A 242 8.97 2.63 11.73
C ALA A 242 7.89 3.60 12.23
N ARG A 243 6.95 3.97 11.33
CA ARG A 243 5.81 4.84 11.66
C ARG A 243 4.89 4.20 12.69
N TYR A 244 4.52 2.94 12.49
CA TYR A 244 3.65 2.23 13.42
C TYR A 244 4.26 2.11 14.82
N ASP A 245 5.53 1.71 14.94
CA ASP A 245 6.19 1.64 16.26
C ASP A 245 6.32 3.02 16.92
N CYS A 246 6.48 4.10 16.16
CA CYS A 246 6.46 5.45 16.72
C CYS A 246 5.10 5.80 17.32
N GLU A 247 4.00 5.41 16.67
CA GLU A 247 2.66 5.58 17.23
C GLU A 247 2.43 4.70 18.46
N ARG A 248 2.95 3.46 18.46
CA ARG A 248 2.92 2.60 19.65
C ARG A 248 3.60 3.28 20.83
N LEU A 249 4.82 3.78 20.63
CA LEU A 249 5.57 4.48 21.67
C LEU A 249 4.89 5.77 22.12
N ALA A 250 4.31 6.55 21.20
CA ALA A 250 3.55 7.76 21.53
C ALA A 250 2.31 7.45 22.40
N LEU A 251 1.78 6.23 22.30
CA LEU A 251 0.67 5.74 23.10
C LEU A 251 1.11 4.87 24.30
N GLU A 252 2.40 4.83 24.63
CA GLU A 252 2.93 4.02 25.74
C GLU A 252 2.66 2.51 25.57
N LEU A 253 2.60 2.04 24.31
CA LEU A 253 2.49 0.64 23.96
C LEU A 253 3.88 0.07 23.65
N GLN A 254 4.08 -1.20 23.98
CA GLN A 254 5.31 -1.92 23.63
C GLN A 254 5.46 -2.03 22.12
N ARG A 255 6.70 -2.02 21.64
CA ARG A 255 7.06 -2.22 20.23
C ARG A 255 6.53 -3.55 19.68
N VAL A 256 6.38 -3.63 18.36
CA VAL A 256 5.88 -4.83 17.70
C VAL A 256 6.80 -6.03 17.93
N ILE A 257 6.22 -7.13 18.38
CA ILE A 257 6.88 -8.44 18.45
C ILE A 257 6.70 -9.15 17.10
N PRO A 258 7.78 -9.58 16.42
CA PRO A 258 7.69 -10.26 15.13
C PRO A 258 6.89 -11.57 15.23
N LEU A 259 6.20 -11.93 14.15
CA LEU A 259 5.61 -13.26 13.94
C LEU A 259 6.72 -14.19 13.41
N GLN A 260 7.56 -14.70 14.31
CA GLN A 260 8.71 -15.54 13.95
C GLN A 260 8.40 -17.04 14.05
N ASP A 261 7.59 -17.44 15.03
CA ASP A 261 7.20 -18.83 15.28
C ASP A 261 5.79 -19.06 14.73
N PHE A 262 5.65 -19.90 13.71
CA PHE A 262 4.33 -20.18 13.10
C PHE A 262 3.49 -21.19 13.89
N ALA A 263 4.04 -21.77 14.96
CA ALA A 263 3.27 -22.57 15.92
C ALA A 263 2.52 -21.71 16.95
N GLU A 264 2.85 -20.42 17.07
CA GLU A 264 2.22 -19.54 18.04
C GLU A 264 0.71 -19.35 17.78
N LYS A 265 -0.02 -18.94 18.82
CA LYS A 265 -1.41 -18.53 18.67
C LYS A 265 -1.50 -17.05 18.32
N LEU A 266 -2.36 -16.74 17.35
CA LEU A 266 -2.55 -15.40 16.81
C LEU A 266 -3.48 -14.56 17.70
N GLY A 267 -3.21 -13.26 17.73
CA GLY A 267 -4.14 -12.26 18.25
C GLY A 267 -5.39 -12.16 17.36
N GLY A 268 -6.50 -11.75 17.95
CA GLY A 268 -7.76 -11.58 17.23
C GLY A 268 -7.89 -10.19 16.58
N TYR A 269 -8.72 -10.11 15.54
CA TYR A 269 -9.14 -8.85 14.92
C TYR A 269 -10.48 -9.05 14.18
N ALA A 270 -11.39 -8.10 14.35
CA ALA A 270 -12.68 -8.06 13.66
C ALA A 270 -12.75 -6.78 12.81
N PRO A 271 -12.73 -6.87 11.47
CA PRO A 271 -12.57 -5.71 10.61
C PRO A 271 -13.84 -4.86 10.46
N HIS A 272 -15.01 -5.45 10.70
CA HIS A 272 -16.33 -4.83 10.46
C HIS A 272 -16.49 -4.29 9.03
N LEU A 273 -15.85 -4.93 8.05
CA LEU A 273 -15.95 -4.59 6.62
C LEU A 273 -16.80 -5.62 5.90
N THR A 274 -17.49 -5.16 4.87
CA THR A 274 -18.26 -6.00 3.95
C THR A 274 -17.81 -5.74 2.52
N SER A 275 -18.05 -6.69 1.62
CA SER A 275 -17.88 -6.48 0.19
C SER A 275 -19.22 -6.38 -0.53
N PHE A 276 -19.26 -5.55 -1.58
CA PHE A 276 -20.42 -5.39 -2.45
C PHE A 276 -20.16 -6.02 -3.80
N PHE A 277 -21.10 -6.85 -4.23
CA PHE A 277 -21.16 -7.31 -5.60
C PHE A 277 -21.75 -6.20 -6.47
N GLU A 278 -21.06 -5.90 -7.57
CA GLU A 278 -21.62 -5.06 -8.61
C GLU A 278 -22.34 -5.92 -9.64
N ASP A 279 -23.66 -6.02 -9.46
CA ASP A 279 -24.58 -6.44 -10.50
C ASP A 279 -25.52 -5.27 -10.80
N PRO A 280 -25.61 -4.80 -12.06
CA PRO A 280 -26.55 -3.75 -12.43
C PRO A 280 -28.01 -4.11 -12.10
N ASP A 281 -28.35 -5.39 -12.17
CA ASP A 281 -29.71 -5.91 -12.00
C ASP A 281 -29.97 -6.32 -10.54
N GLU A 282 -28.97 -6.85 -9.84
CA GLU A 282 -29.10 -7.33 -8.45
C GLU A 282 -27.90 -6.95 -7.55
N PRO A 283 -27.70 -5.67 -7.21
CA PRO A 283 -26.64 -5.27 -6.28
C PRO A 283 -26.85 -5.97 -4.93
N ARG A 284 -25.88 -6.76 -4.51
CA ARG A 284 -25.96 -7.54 -3.27
C ARG A 284 -24.64 -7.57 -2.55
N MET A 285 -24.69 -7.79 -1.25
CA MET A 285 -23.49 -7.99 -0.45
C MET A 285 -22.96 -9.40 -0.70
N THR A 286 -21.63 -9.53 -0.85
CA THR A 286 -20.97 -10.82 -1.08
C THR A 286 -20.50 -11.46 0.22
N GLY A 287 -20.74 -10.80 1.34
CA GLY A 287 -20.38 -11.24 2.69
C GLY A 287 -19.30 -10.34 3.31
N ASP A 288 -19.13 -10.54 4.61
CA ASP A 288 -18.18 -9.79 5.42
C ASP A 288 -16.76 -10.31 5.24
N TYR A 289 -15.76 -9.45 5.44
CA TYR A 289 -14.40 -9.91 5.67
C TYR A 289 -14.37 -10.69 6.98
N ALA A 290 -13.83 -11.91 6.95
CA ALA A 290 -13.84 -12.77 8.11
C ALA A 290 -13.07 -12.15 9.28
N SER A 291 -13.69 -12.23 10.46
CA SER A 291 -13.02 -11.94 11.72
C SER A 291 -12.15 -13.11 12.14
N ARG A 292 -11.04 -12.81 12.81
CA ARG A 292 -10.18 -13.81 13.43
C ARG A 292 -10.34 -13.72 14.94
N PRO A 293 -10.94 -14.72 15.61
CA PRO A 293 -10.95 -14.76 17.07
C PRO A 293 -9.54 -15.01 17.62
N VAL A 294 -9.32 -14.64 18.88
CA VAL A 294 -8.04 -14.87 19.56
C VAL A 294 -7.77 -16.38 19.68
N GLY A 295 -6.49 -16.79 19.65
CA GLY A 295 -6.11 -18.16 20.00
C GLY A 295 -6.08 -19.15 18.83
N LEU A 296 -6.39 -18.71 17.59
CA LEU A 296 -6.19 -19.54 16.40
C LEU A 296 -4.70 -19.70 16.11
N GLY A 297 -4.28 -20.88 15.64
CA GLY A 297 -2.92 -21.09 15.12
C GLY A 297 -2.95 -21.14 13.60
N LEU A 298 -1.79 -20.94 12.95
CA LEU A 298 -1.70 -21.14 11.51
C LEU A 298 -1.95 -22.61 11.16
N LEU A 299 -2.67 -22.84 10.07
CA LEU A 299 -3.04 -24.16 9.57
C LEU A 299 -2.72 -24.25 8.08
N ASP A 300 -2.47 -25.46 7.60
CA ASP A 300 -2.27 -25.71 6.17
C ASP A 300 -3.53 -25.28 5.40
N VAL A 301 -3.32 -24.50 4.34
CA VAL A 301 -4.39 -24.07 3.44
C VAL A 301 -4.49 -25.08 2.31
N ASN A 302 -5.67 -25.68 2.16
CA ASN A 302 -5.96 -26.64 1.10
C ASN A 302 -7.28 -26.29 0.42
N ARG A 303 -7.22 -25.30 -0.49
CA ARG A 303 -8.34 -24.84 -1.30
C ARG A 303 -7.98 -24.91 -2.78
N SER A 304 -8.99 -24.93 -3.64
CA SER A 304 -8.80 -24.95 -5.10
C SER A 304 -8.10 -23.70 -5.63
N ASP A 305 -8.28 -22.58 -4.95
CA ASP A 305 -7.73 -21.26 -5.30
C ASP A 305 -6.44 -20.93 -4.54
N ALA A 306 -6.11 -21.68 -3.48
CA ALA A 306 -4.88 -21.51 -2.71
C ALA A 306 -4.47 -22.81 -2.02
N THR A 307 -3.23 -23.24 -2.26
CA THR A 307 -2.59 -24.33 -1.52
C THR A 307 -1.26 -23.85 -0.94
N VAL A 308 -1.04 -24.10 0.34
CA VAL A 308 0.24 -23.87 1.03
C VAL A 308 0.26 -24.64 2.35
N GLN A 309 1.40 -25.28 2.64
CA GLN A 309 1.65 -25.90 3.93
C GLN A 309 2.41 -24.92 4.83
N VAL A 310 2.09 -24.88 6.13
CA VAL A 310 2.82 -24.03 7.09
C VAL A 310 4.30 -24.41 7.14
N GLU A 311 4.61 -25.71 7.06
CA GLU A 311 5.98 -26.21 6.98
C GLU A 311 6.72 -25.70 5.73
N GLU A 312 6.00 -25.45 4.62
CA GLU A 312 6.60 -24.88 3.42
C GLU A 312 7.03 -23.42 3.64
N LEU A 313 6.23 -22.63 4.36
CA LEU A 313 6.61 -21.27 4.75
C LEU A 313 7.86 -21.27 5.63
N GLU A 314 7.94 -22.20 6.59
CA GLU A 314 9.13 -22.41 7.44
C GLU A 314 10.37 -22.76 6.62
N ARG A 315 10.24 -23.64 5.61
CA ARG A 315 11.36 -23.97 4.72
C ARG A 315 11.83 -22.79 3.89
N TRP A 316 10.92 -21.97 3.34
CA TRP A 316 11.31 -20.77 2.58
C TRP A 316 11.98 -19.74 3.46
N LYS A 317 11.44 -19.50 4.65
CA LYS A 317 12.02 -18.67 5.69
C LYS A 317 13.48 -19.08 5.98
N ASP A 318 13.74 -20.35 6.25
CA ASP A 318 15.09 -20.84 6.53
C ASP A 318 16.04 -20.67 5.33
N ARG A 319 15.58 -20.96 4.11
CA ARG A 319 16.40 -20.80 2.89
C ARG A 319 16.77 -19.34 2.63
N ILE A 320 15.83 -18.43 2.82
CA ILE A 320 16.06 -16.98 2.65
C ILE A 320 17.05 -16.48 3.72
N MET A 321 16.88 -16.89 4.97
CA MET A 321 17.79 -16.53 6.06
C MET A 321 19.21 -17.06 5.84
N GLN A 322 19.34 -18.31 5.38
CA GLN A 322 20.64 -18.88 5.00
C GLN A 322 21.28 -18.09 3.85
N ALA A 323 20.52 -17.72 2.83
CA ALA A 323 21.04 -16.91 1.72
C ALA A 323 21.50 -15.52 2.17
N ALA A 324 20.73 -14.88 3.07
CA ALA A 324 21.10 -13.60 3.67
C ALA A 324 22.41 -13.70 4.46
N HIS A 325 22.60 -14.75 5.28
CA HIS A 325 23.81 -14.96 6.07
C HIS A 325 25.03 -15.36 5.23
N LEU A 326 24.84 -16.14 4.16
CA LEU A 326 25.90 -16.49 3.22
C LEU A 326 26.29 -15.33 2.30
N GLY A 327 25.43 -14.31 2.17
CA GLY A 327 25.64 -13.21 1.23
C GLY A 327 25.52 -13.64 -0.23
N ALA A 328 24.76 -14.69 -0.53
CA ALA A 328 24.56 -15.19 -1.89
C ALA A 328 23.27 -16.02 -2.02
N VAL A 329 22.69 -16.03 -3.22
CA VAL A 329 21.49 -16.81 -3.58
C VAL A 329 21.80 -17.78 -4.73
N LEU A 330 20.97 -18.80 -4.92
CA LEU A 330 21.05 -19.76 -6.02
C LEU A 330 20.01 -19.43 -7.09
N ASP A 331 20.45 -19.19 -8.32
CA ASP A 331 19.53 -19.04 -9.45
C ASP A 331 18.88 -20.38 -9.84
N LYS A 332 17.91 -20.31 -10.76
CA LYS A 332 17.22 -21.50 -11.32
C LYS A 332 18.14 -22.54 -11.99
N ASN A 333 19.36 -22.16 -12.37
CA ASN A 333 20.35 -23.03 -13.00
C ASN A 333 21.37 -23.58 -11.97
N GLY A 334 21.20 -23.28 -10.68
CA GLY A 334 22.13 -23.65 -9.61
C GLY A 334 23.39 -22.78 -9.54
N ARG A 335 23.43 -21.64 -10.24
CA ARG A 335 24.54 -20.70 -10.16
C ARG A 335 24.41 -19.84 -8.90
N VAL A 336 25.53 -19.59 -8.26
CA VAL A 336 25.62 -18.70 -7.10
C VAL A 336 25.62 -17.25 -7.59
N VAL A 337 24.66 -16.46 -7.14
CA VAL A 337 24.54 -15.02 -7.38
C VAL A 337 24.87 -14.29 -6.08
N PRO A 338 25.95 -13.49 -6.02
CA PRO A 338 26.34 -12.78 -4.81
C PRO A 338 25.35 -11.65 -4.48
N LEU A 339 25.06 -11.49 -3.19
CA LEU A 339 24.30 -10.35 -2.66
C LEU A 339 25.29 -9.21 -2.35
N THR A 340 25.50 -8.34 -3.35
CA THR A 340 26.46 -7.23 -3.27
C THR A 340 25.86 -6.02 -2.54
N VAL A 341 26.71 -5.07 -2.12
CA VAL A 341 26.26 -3.82 -1.46
C VAL A 341 25.24 -3.07 -2.33
N GLU A 342 25.42 -3.10 -3.65
CA GLU A 342 24.62 -2.36 -4.63
C GLU A 342 23.33 -3.09 -5.01
N THR A 343 23.39 -4.39 -5.27
CA THR A 343 22.25 -5.14 -5.85
C THR A 343 21.59 -6.12 -4.89
N GLY A 344 22.26 -6.51 -3.80
CA GLY A 344 21.83 -7.64 -2.98
C GLY A 344 20.51 -7.40 -2.26
N ILE A 345 20.20 -6.15 -1.87
CA ILE A 345 18.90 -5.85 -1.25
C ILE A 345 17.74 -5.94 -2.23
N ASP A 346 17.97 -5.56 -3.49
CA ASP A 346 16.97 -5.61 -4.54
C ASP A 346 16.66 -7.06 -4.92
N VAL A 347 17.71 -7.87 -5.10
CA VAL A 347 17.58 -9.33 -5.27
C VAL A 347 16.79 -9.90 -4.10
N LEU A 348 17.23 -9.69 -2.86
CA LEU A 348 16.56 -10.24 -1.67
C LEU A 348 15.10 -9.80 -1.57
N GLY A 349 14.78 -8.56 -1.94
CA GLY A 349 13.41 -8.06 -1.99
C GLY A 349 12.55 -8.81 -3.01
N ALA A 350 13.07 -9.04 -4.21
CA ALA A 350 12.39 -9.83 -5.23
C ALA A 350 12.14 -11.28 -4.79
N LEU A 351 13.03 -11.88 -3.98
CA LEU A 351 12.84 -13.24 -3.42
C LEU A 351 11.80 -13.27 -2.29
N ILE A 352 11.82 -12.29 -1.38
CA ILE A 352 10.95 -12.28 -0.19
C ILE A 352 9.52 -11.92 -0.53
N GLU A 353 9.31 -10.84 -1.31
CA GLU A 353 8.01 -10.52 -1.91
C GLU A 353 7.56 -11.68 -2.80
N ALA A 354 8.53 -12.32 -3.46
CA ALA A 354 8.42 -13.27 -4.57
C ALA A 354 7.69 -12.70 -5.78
N SER A 355 8.22 -11.58 -6.26
CA SER A 355 7.82 -11.01 -7.55
C SER A 355 8.31 -11.85 -8.72
N TYR A 356 7.84 -11.52 -9.93
CA TYR A 356 8.31 -12.10 -11.19
C TYR A 356 9.84 -12.12 -11.32
N GLU A 357 10.53 -11.14 -10.73
CA GLU A 357 11.99 -10.97 -10.78
C GLU A 357 12.75 -11.87 -9.78
N SER A 358 12.06 -12.70 -9.00
CA SER A 358 12.73 -13.68 -8.12
C SER A 358 13.64 -14.61 -8.92
N VAL A 359 14.92 -14.67 -8.55
CA VAL A 359 15.93 -15.45 -9.28
C VAL A 359 15.68 -16.96 -9.28
N ASN A 360 14.91 -17.45 -8.29
CA ASN A 360 14.55 -18.85 -8.13
C ASN A 360 13.33 -19.03 -7.22
N SER A 361 12.14 -18.76 -7.75
CA SER A 361 10.86 -18.91 -7.02
C SER A 361 10.55 -20.36 -6.64
N THR A 362 11.09 -21.36 -7.35
CA THR A 362 10.91 -22.77 -6.98
C THR A 362 11.65 -23.13 -5.69
N TYR A 363 12.82 -22.54 -5.46
CA TYR A 363 13.62 -22.80 -4.27
C TYR A 363 13.27 -21.87 -3.10
N TYR A 364 13.19 -20.56 -3.35
CA TYR A 364 12.92 -19.56 -2.31
C TYR A 364 11.44 -19.30 -2.07
N GLY A 365 10.57 -19.78 -2.95
CA GLY A 365 9.13 -19.79 -2.75
C GLY A 365 8.44 -18.46 -2.96
N ASN A 366 7.31 -18.32 -2.27
CA ASN A 366 6.49 -17.11 -2.23
C ASN A 366 6.11 -16.77 -0.79
N PHE A 367 7.13 -16.54 0.04
CA PHE A 367 6.99 -16.43 1.49
C PHE A 367 6.00 -15.33 1.92
N HIS A 368 6.25 -14.08 1.54
CA HIS A 368 5.45 -12.93 1.96
C HIS A 368 3.97 -13.10 1.58
N ASN A 369 3.69 -13.32 0.29
CA ASN A 369 2.30 -13.36 -0.17
C ASN A 369 1.57 -14.61 0.32
N LYS A 370 2.26 -15.75 0.46
CA LYS A 370 1.63 -16.96 1.02
C LYS A 370 1.38 -16.83 2.51
N ALA A 371 2.23 -16.13 3.28
CA ALA A 371 1.95 -15.83 4.67
C ALA A 371 0.67 -14.97 4.82
N HIS A 372 0.47 -13.97 3.96
CA HIS A 372 -0.79 -13.23 3.87
C HIS A 372 -2.00 -14.16 3.64
N ASN A 373 -1.89 -15.09 2.69
CA ASN A 373 -2.95 -16.05 2.38
C ASN A 373 -3.27 -17.00 3.55
N VAL A 374 -2.25 -17.53 4.24
CA VAL A 374 -2.47 -18.41 5.41
C VAL A 374 -3.17 -17.64 6.53
N ILE A 375 -2.73 -16.41 6.82
CA ILE A 375 -3.33 -15.59 7.88
C ILE A 375 -4.76 -15.19 7.52
N SER A 376 -5.03 -14.81 6.27
CA SER A 376 -6.36 -14.38 5.84
C SER A 376 -7.39 -15.52 5.84
N LEU A 377 -6.94 -16.76 5.61
CA LEU A 377 -7.77 -17.96 5.53
C LEU A 377 -7.77 -18.80 6.82
N VAL A 378 -7.11 -18.36 7.89
CA VAL A 378 -6.93 -19.15 9.12
C VAL A 378 -8.23 -19.63 9.77
N HIS A 379 -9.35 -18.95 9.52
CA HIS A 379 -10.67 -19.31 10.05
C HIS A 379 -11.39 -20.39 9.22
N ASP A 380 -11.03 -20.58 7.94
CA ASP A 380 -11.62 -21.55 7.00
C ASP A 380 -10.55 -22.03 5.99
N PRO A 381 -9.48 -22.72 6.45
CA PRO A 381 -8.29 -22.99 5.64
C PRO A 381 -8.54 -24.01 4.51
N ASP A 382 -9.61 -24.79 4.55
CA ASP A 382 -10.00 -25.74 3.50
C ASP A 382 -11.27 -25.33 2.73
N GLY A 383 -11.85 -24.18 3.07
CA GLY A 383 -13.01 -23.64 2.35
C GLY A 383 -14.29 -24.44 2.52
N ARG A 384 -14.41 -25.28 3.56
CA ARG A 384 -15.63 -26.03 3.85
C ARG A 384 -16.77 -25.12 4.30
N TYR A 385 -16.44 -23.99 4.95
CA TYR A 385 -17.44 -23.05 5.47
C TYR A 385 -17.83 -21.97 4.46
N LYS A 386 -17.17 -21.94 3.30
CA LYS A 386 -17.41 -20.98 2.21
C LYS A 386 -17.38 -19.54 2.72
N GLN A 387 -16.50 -19.27 3.68
CA GLN A 387 -16.31 -17.92 4.23
C GLN A 387 -15.35 -17.13 3.36
N ASN A 388 -15.58 -15.82 3.31
CA ASN A 388 -14.66 -14.86 2.70
C ASN A 388 -13.36 -14.78 3.52
N PRO A 389 -12.21 -14.53 2.89
CA PRO A 389 -10.97 -14.29 3.62
C PRO A 389 -11.05 -13.05 4.54
N GLY A 390 -10.18 -13.00 5.55
CA GLY A 390 -9.96 -11.80 6.37
C GLY A 390 -9.17 -10.70 5.63
N VAL A 391 -9.04 -9.54 6.27
CA VAL A 391 -8.43 -8.33 5.65
C VAL A 391 -6.97 -8.48 5.22
N MET A 392 -6.24 -9.47 5.73
CA MET A 392 -4.89 -9.79 5.25
C MET A 392 -4.85 -10.25 3.76
N ASN A 393 -6.00 -10.46 3.13
CA ASN A 393 -6.14 -10.82 1.72
C ASN A 393 -6.02 -9.65 0.74
N ASP A 394 -6.24 -8.40 1.19
CA ASP A 394 -6.27 -7.24 0.31
C ASP A 394 -5.29 -6.17 0.82
N THR A 395 -4.43 -5.67 -0.08
CA THR A 395 -3.52 -4.54 0.16
C THR A 395 -4.24 -3.31 0.72
N ALA A 396 -5.49 -3.04 0.31
CA ALA A 396 -6.24 -1.89 0.79
C ALA A 396 -6.81 -2.07 2.21
N THR A 397 -6.68 -3.25 2.83
CA THR A 397 -7.26 -3.52 4.16
C THR A 397 -6.29 -4.20 5.12
N ALA A 398 -5.20 -4.79 4.64
CA ALA A 398 -4.28 -5.58 5.46
C ALA A 398 -3.68 -4.77 6.63
N MET A 399 -3.35 -3.48 6.41
CA MET A 399 -2.78 -2.63 7.47
C MET A 399 -3.73 -2.38 8.64
N ARG A 400 -5.04 -2.62 8.46
CA ARG A 400 -6.01 -2.51 9.54
C ARG A 400 -5.77 -3.56 10.62
N ASP A 401 -5.23 -4.73 10.27
CA ASP A 401 -5.02 -5.82 11.22
C ASP A 401 -3.68 -5.71 11.96
N PRO A 402 -3.64 -5.74 13.30
CA PRO A 402 -2.39 -5.77 14.07
C PRO A 402 -1.40 -6.87 13.64
N ILE A 403 -1.87 -7.99 13.09
CA ILE A 403 -1.00 -9.08 12.62
C ILE A 403 -0.15 -8.69 11.41
N PHE A 404 -0.60 -7.73 10.59
CA PHE A 404 0.16 -7.18 9.46
C PHE A 404 1.53 -6.73 9.94
N TYR A 405 1.56 -5.93 11.00
CA TYR A 405 2.79 -5.37 11.53
C TYR A 405 3.70 -6.45 12.13
N ARG A 406 3.14 -7.52 12.71
CA ARG A 406 3.94 -8.64 13.23
C ARG A 406 4.61 -9.44 12.11
N LEU A 407 3.87 -9.74 11.03
CA LEU A 407 4.42 -10.38 9.84
C LEU A 407 5.52 -9.50 9.21
N HIS A 408 5.24 -8.22 9.00
CA HIS A 408 6.18 -7.30 8.35
C HIS A 408 7.39 -6.97 9.22
N ARG A 409 7.27 -7.02 10.55
CA ARG A 409 8.44 -6.94 11.44
C ARG A 409 9.39 -8.12 11.26
N TYR A 410 8.86 -9.31 10.93
CA TYR A 410 9.67 -10.47 10.63
C TYR A 410 10.26 -10.43 9.23
N VAL A 411 9.52 -9.94 8.24
CA VAL A 411 10.04 -9.63 6.89
C VAL A 411 11.21 -8.62 6.98
N ASP A 412 11.02 -7.50 7.69
CA ASP A 412 12.07 -6.51 7.97
C ASP A 412 13.29 -7.13 8.69
N HIS A 413 13.06 -8.12 9.56
CA HIS A 413 14.15 -8.84 10.21
C HIS A 413 15.01 -9.61 9.20
N MET A 414 14.43 -10.27 8.19
CA MET A 414 15.21 -10.96 7.14
C MET A 414 16.15 -9.99 6.40
N PHE A 415 15.66 -8.80 6.03
CA PHE A 415 16.50 -7.76 5.43
C PHE A 415 17.55 -7.23 6.40
N THR A 416 17.21 -7.09 7.68
CA THR A 416 18.16 -6.65 8.71
C THR A 416 19.31 -7.63 8.87
N GLU A 417 19.04 -8.94 8.80
CA GLU A 417 20.08 -9.98 8.86
C GLU A 417 21.04 -9.90 7.69
N TYR A 418 20.54 -9.65 6.48
CA TYR A 418 21.40 -9.32 5.34
C TYR A 418 22.18 -8.01 5.55
N LYS A 419 21.54 -6.94 6.01
CA LYS A 419 22.22 -5.65 6.27
C LYS A 419 23.33 -5.77 7.32
N LYS A 420 23.30 -6.75 8.21
CA LYS A 420 24.38 -7.03 9.18
C LYS A 420 25.63 -7.63 8.54
N THR A 421 25.53 -8.25 7.35
CA THR A 421 26.69 -8.80 6.63
C THR A 421 27.42 -7.73 5.81
N LEU A 422 26.83 -6.56 5.63
CA LEU A 422 27.42 -5.46 4.87
C LEU A 422 28.45 -4.68 5.70
N PRO A 423 29.47 -4.10 5.05
CA PRO A 423 30.36 -3.16 5.72
C PRO A 423 29.57 -1.94 6.23
N SER A 424 29.94 -1.47 7.41
CA SER A 424 29.45 -0.19 7.92
C SER A 424 30.01 0.96 7.10
N TYR A 425 29.24 2.04 6.93
CA TYR A 425 29.76 3.29 6.38
C TYR A 425 30.92 3.80 7.22
N GLU A 426 32.00 4.19 6.55
CA GLU A 426 33.13 4.90 7.13
C GLU A 426 32.86 6.41 7.13
N GLN A 427 33.68 7.17 7.87
CA GLN A 427 33.54 8.63 7.92
C GLN A 427 33.55 9.26 6.51
N LYS A 428 34.42 8.78 5.61
CA LYS A 428 34.54 9.26 4.23
C LYS A 428 33.26 9.07 3.39
N ASP A 429 32.41 8.12 3.77
CA ASP A 429 31.16 7.82 3.07
C ASP A 429 30.01 8.73 3.53
N LEU A 430 30.16 9.35 4.70
CA LEU A 430 29.15 10.18 5.37
C LEU A 430 29.51 11.67 5.37
N GLU A 431 30.81 11.99 5.36
CA GLU A 431 31.26 13.37 5.37
C GLU A 431 30.99 14.05 4.02
N PHE A 432 30.59 15.32 4.09
CA PHE A 432 30.59 16.20 2.93
C PHE A 432 31.56 17.35 3.19
N PRO A 433 32.85 17.21 2.82
CA PRO A 433 33.87 18.16 3.22
C PRO A 433 33.56 19.59 2.79
N GLY A 434 33.65 20.51 3.75
CA GLY A 434 33.40 21.94 3.54
C GLY A 434 31.94 22.38 3.69
N ILE A 435 30.98 21.47 3.87
CA ILE A 435 29.58 21.80 4.19
C ILE A 435 29.32 21.47 5.65
N ILE A 436 28.94 22.47 6.45
CA ILE A 436 28.72 22.32 7.90
C ILE A 436 27.30 22.78 8.24
N VAL A 437 26.50 21.88 8.80
CA VAL A 437 25.19 22.23 9.39
C VAL A 437 25.43 22.78 10.79
N GLU A 438 25.11 24.06 11.02
CA GLU A 438 25.32 24.72 12.31
C GLU A 438 24.13 24.52 13.25
N SER A 439 22.91 24.67 12.73
CA SER A 439 21.69 24.51 13.52
C SER A 439 20.50 24.12 12.67
N VAL A 440 19.54 23.45 13.28
CA VAL A 440 18.24 23.14 12.69
C VAL A 440 17.16 23.51 13.69
N ASP A 441 16.23 24.36 13.28
CA ASP A 441 15.01 24.66 14.02
C ASP A 441 13.78 24.19 13.25
N VAL A 442 12.76 23.73 13.98
CA VAL A 442 11.42 23.51 13.43
C VAL A 442 10.55 24.69 13.84
N LYS A 443 10.11 25.48 12.88
CA LYS A 443 9.21 26.62 13.10
C LYS A 443 7.77 26.18 12.96
N ALA A 444 7.06 26.15 14.08
CA ALA A 444 5.62 25.95 14.20
C ALA A 444 5.05 27.04 15.14
N LYS A 445 3.85 26.86 15.71
CA LYS A 445 3.31 27.82 16.70
C LYS A 445 4.25 28.00 17.90
N ALA A 446 4.91 26.93 18.31
CA ALA A 446 6.03 26.98 19.23
C ALA A 446 7.25 26.32 18.55
N THR A 447 8.41 26.99 18.62
CA THR A 447 9.63 26.47 18.00
C THR A 447 9.99 25.10 18.60
N ASN A 448 10.31 24.14 17.74
CA ASN A 448 10.66 22.76 18.09
C ASN A 448 9.52 21.96 18.77
N VAL A 449 8.27 22.40 18.64
CA VAL A 449 7.07 21.69 19.13
C VAL A 449 6.04 21.60 18.01
N LEU A 450 5.68 20.38 17.62
CA LEU A 450 4.63 20.13 16.63
C LEU A 450 3.34 19.69 17.32
N ASN A 451 2.25 20.43 17.11
CA ASN A 451 0.94 20.05 17.63
C ASN A 451 0.19 19.17 16.63
N THR A 452 -0.28 18.01 17.10
CA THR A 452 -1.18 17.10 16.35
C THR A 452 -2.59 17.17 16.89
N PHE A 453 -3.59 16.95 16.05
CA PHE A 453 -5.01 16.98 16.41
C PHE A 453 -5.84 16.03 15.56
N MET A 454 -7.07 15.75 15.97
CA MET A 454 -8.04 15.03 15.13
C MET A 454 -8.76 16.03 14.23
N ARG A 455 -8.77 15.79 12.92
CA ARG A 455 -9.51 16.54 11.92
C ARG A 455 -10.71 15.71 11.44
N GLU A 456 -11.84 16.39 11.27
CA GLU A 456 -13.03 15.78 10.67
C GLU A 456 -12.92 15.81 9.15
N GLU A 457 -13.28 14.70 8.52
CA GLU A 457 -13.26 14.51 7.07
C GLU A 457 -14.55 13.85 6.59
N TYR A 458 -14.80 13.96 5.29
CA TYR A 458 -16.02 13.45 4.65
C TYR A 458 -15.66 12.63 3.40
N ILE A 459 -16.35 11.52 3.20
CA ILE A 459 -16.20 10.66 2.01
C ILE A 459 -17.56 10.43 1.36
N GLU A 460 -17.62 10.56 0.03
CA GLU A 460 -18.85 10.39 -0.74
C GLU A 460 -19.10 8.90 -1.07
N LEU A 461 -20.30 8.40 -0.73
CA LEU A 461 -20.68 7.01 -0.99
C LEU A 461 -21.43 6.80 -2.32
N SER A 462 -22.06 7.85 -2.85
CA SER A 462 -22.99 7.73 -4.00
C SER A 462 -22.33 7.33 -5.31
N HIS A 463 -21.00 7.36 -5.40
CA HIS A 463 -20.27 6.90 -6.59
C HIS A 463 -20.29 5.37 -6.74
N ARG A 464 -20.33 4.62 -5.64
CA ARG A 464 -20.26 3.15 -5.64
C ARG A 464 -21.48 2.47 -5.04
N ILE A 465 -22.15 3.11 -4.09
CA ILE A 465 -23.35 2.56 -3.44
C ILE A 465 -24.59 3.11 -4.16
N PRO A 466 -25.59 2.27 -4.52
CA PRO A 466 -26.80 2.71 -5.22
C PRO A 466 -27.70 3.54 -4.30
N LEU A 467 -27.45 4.84 -4.24
CA LEU A 467 -28.13 5.82 -3.41
C LEU A 467 -28.92 6.82 -4.29
N LYS A 468 -30.02 7.37 -3.75
CA LYS A 468 -30.89 8.33 -4.45
C LYS A 468 -30.27 9.72 -4.60
N GLY A 469 -29.33 10.07 -3.73
CA GLY A 469 -28.62 11.36 -3.77
C GLY A 469 -27.28 11.28 -3.02
N SER A 470 -26.61 12.43 -2.85
CA SER A 470 -25.33 12.50 -2.14
C SER A 470 -25.50 12.07 -0.68
N VAL A 471 -24.64 11.14 -0.26
CA VAL A 471 -24.53 10.67 1.13
C VAL A 471 -23.06 10.60 1.47
N GLN A 472 -22.67 11.35 2.51
CA GLN A 472 -21.30 11.44 2.96
C GLN A 472 -21.13 10.77 4.32
N VAL A 473 -20.02 10.07 4.49
CA VAL A 473 -19.62 9.55 5.79
C VAL A 473 -18.62 10.52 6.42
N LYS A 474 -18.96 10.98 7.62
CA LYS A 474 -18.09 11.78 8.47
C LYS A 474 -17.21 10.87 9.31
N TYR A 475 -15.90 11.05 9.21
CA TYR A 475 -14.91 10.32 10.01
C TYR A 475 -13.86 11.28 10.58
N GLN A 476 -12.97 10.77 11.42
CA GLN A 476 -11.87 11.54 12.01
C GLN A 476 -10.54 10.91 11.66
N ARG A 477 -9.53 11.75 11.44
CA ARG A 477 -8.15 11.35 11.19
C ARG A 477 -7.17 12.24 11.94
N VAL A 478 -5.98 11.73 12.23
CA VAL A 478 -4.91 12.55 12.81
C VAL A 478 -4.36 13.49 11.75
N ASP A 479 -4.08 14.71 12.17
CA ASP A 479 -3.48 15.79 11.39
C ASP A 479 -2.50 16.58 12.26
N HIS A 480 -1.71 17.45 11.65
CA HIS A 480 -0.74 18.30 12.34
C HIS A 480 -0.80 19.74 11.83
N GLU A 481 -0.34 20.69 12.65
CA GLU A 481 -0.21 22.06 12.16
C GLU A 481 0.91 22.19 11.12
N PRO A 482 0.81 23.16 10.20
CA PRO A 482 1.91 23.47 9.30
C PRO A 482 3.17 23.87 10.07
N PHE A 483 4.32 23.46 9.57
CA PHE A 483 5.62 23.81 10.11
C PHE A 483 6.63 23.95 8.98
N SER A 484 7.75 24.62 9.24
CA SER A 484 8.90 24.69 8.34
C SER A 484 10.19 24.33 9.07
N TYR A 485 11.19 23.91 8.31
CA TYR A 485 12.56 23.78 8.81
C TYR A 485 13.30 25.10 8.56
N GLU A 486 14.16 25.49 9.49
CA GLU A 486 15.16 26.53 9.30
C GLU A 486 16.53 25.86 9.51
N ILE A 487 17.26 25.60 8.43
CA ILE A 487 18.54 24.90 8.46
C ILE A 487 19.66 25.89 8.13
N LYS A 488 20.49 26.20 9.13
CA LYS A 488 21.67 27.06 8.95
C LYS A 488 22.87 26.23 8.52
N CYS A 489 23.42 26.57 7.37
CA CYS A 489 24.53 25.84 6.78
C CYS A 489 25.66 26.80 6.38
N GLU A 490 26.89 26.43 6.72
CA GLU A 490 28.12 27.12 6.30
C GLU A 490 28.81 26.32 5.18
N ASN A 491 29.03 26.96 4.03
CA ASN A 491 29.84 26.42 2.94
C ASN A 491 31.25 27.03 2.99
N LYS A 492 32.22 26.26 3.49
CA LYS A 492 33.64 26.62 3.54
C LYS A 492 34.37 26.40 2.22
N THR A 493 33.69 25.91 1.19
CA THR A 493 34.28 25.77 -0.14
C THR A 493 34.11 27.06 -0.93
N GLN A 494 35.07 27.42 -1.78
CA GLN A 494 35.02 28.64 -2.60
C GLN A 494 34.04 28.54 -3.79
N ASP A 495 33.35 27.40 -3.94
CA ASP A 495 32.46 27.08 -5.05
C ASP A 495 31.03 26.86 -4.56
N GLN A 496 30.06 27.07 -5.45
CA GLN A 496 28.69 26.63 -5.22
C GLN A 496 28.62 25.10 -5.20
N ARG A 497 27.91 24.52 -4.23
CA ARG A 497 27.76 23.07 -4.07
C ARG A 497 26.30 22.65 -4.16
N GLN A 498 26.04 21.60 -4.93
CA GLN A 498 24.73 20.95 -4.96
C GLN A 498 24.64 19.94 -3.81
N VAL A 499 23.62 20.13 -2.98
CA VAL A 499 23.43 19.54 -1.66
C VAL A 499 22.06 18.84 -1.65
N MET A 500 22.03 17.56 -1.32
CA MET A 500 20.80 16.78 -1.12
C MET A 500 20.50 16.70 0.36
N VAL A 501 19.55 17.50 0.84
CA VAL A 501 19.09 17.50 2.22
C VAL A 501 18.18 16.29 2.44
N ARG A 502 18.43 15.51 3.50
CA ARG A 502 17.60 14.38 3.93
C ARG A 502 17.19 14.57 5.38
N ILE A 503 15.89 14.53 5.66
CA ILE A 503 15.33 14.80 6.98
C ILE A 503 14.63 13.54 7.50
N TYR A 504 15.03 13.08 8.68
CA TYR A 504 14.44 11.93 9.35
C TYR A 504 13.95 12.27 10.76
N LEU A 505 12.92 11.54 11.21
CA LEU A 505 12.36 11.64 12.55
C LEU A 505 12.43 10.29 13.25
N ALA A 506 12.90 10.28 14.50
CA ALA A 506 12.91 9.08 15.34
C ALA A 506 12.56 9.41 16.80
N PRO A 507 11.99 8.44 17.55
CA PRO A 507 11.77 8.55 18.98
C PRO A 507 13.11 8.62 19.70
N VAL A 508 13.16 9.42 20.77
CA VAL A 508 14.36 9.56 21.62
C VAL A 508 14.39 8.48 22.70
N TYR A 509 13.22 8.16 23.25
CA TYR A 509 13.07 7.27 24.40
C TYR A 509 12.24 6.04 24.03
N ASN A 510 12.59 4.91 24.63
CA ASN A 510 11.81 3.68 24.55
C ASN A 510 10.62 3.69 25.53
N GLU A 511 9.86 2.60 25.54
CA GLU A 511 8.72 2.35 26.44
C GLU A 511 9.06 2.42 27.94
N LEU A 512 10.35 2.34 28.32
CA LEU A 512 10.83 2.45 29.70
C LEU A 512 11.38 3.85 30.04
N GLY A 513 11.30 4.81 29.11
CA GLY A 513 11.86 6.16 29.28
C GLY A 513 13.39 6.22 29.15
N GLN A 514 14.02 5.17 28.61
CA GLN A 514 15.47 5.13 28.38
C GLN A 514 15.80 5.63 26.98
N LYS A 515 16.92 6.37 26.85
CA LYS A 515 17.38 6.85 25.54
C LYS A 515 17.74 5.68 24.63
N ILE A 516 17.20 5.66 23.41
CA ILE A 516 17.44 4.60 22.43
C ILE A 516 18.85 4.76 21.82
N PRO A 517 19.72 3.73 21.86
CA PRO A 517 21.02 3.77 21.19
C PRO A 517 20.86 3.88 19.67
N VAL A 518 21.74 4.63 18.99
CA VAL A 518 21.64 4.91 17.53
C VAL A 518 21.49 3.63 16.69
N ASN A 519 22.21 2.56 17.04
CA ASN A 519 22.13 1.28 16.32
C ASN A 519 20.74 0.62 16.41
N GLU A 520 20.00 0.85 17.49
CA GLU A 520 18.61 0.41 17.63
C GLU A 520 17.65 1.44 17.02
N GLN A 521 17.97 2.72 17.21
CA GLN A 521 17.21 3.88 16.71
C GLN A 521 17.07 3.87 15.19
N ARG A 522 18.04 3.28 14.47
CA ARG A 522 18.01 3.18 12.99
C ARG A 522 16.75 2.53 12.43
N ARG A 523 16.06 1.69 13.21
CA ARG A 523 14.81 1.03 12.80
C ARG A 523 13.58 1.94 12.89
N PHE A 524 13.73 3.11 13.52
CA PHE A 524 12.64 4.07 13.73
C PHE A 524 12.80 5.34 12.91
N PHE A 525 13.89 5.52 12.16
CA PHE A 525 14.05 6.69 11.30
C PHE A 525 13.00 6.68 10.20
N MET A 526 12.01 7.54 10.37
CA MET A 526 10.99 7.83 9.37
C MET A 526 11.48 8.96 8.50
N GLU A 527 11.53 8.75 7.19
CA GLU A 527 11.84 9.82 6.24
C GLU A 527 10.70 10.84 6.23
N LEU A 528 11.06 12.10 6.44
CA LEU A 528 10.13 13.24 6.35
C LEU A 528 10.29 13.98 5.03
N ASP A 529 11.53 14.19 4.57
CA ASP A 529 11.78 14.94 3.35
C ASP A 529 13.14 14.64 2.71
N LYS A 530 13.23 14.87 1.39
CA LYS A 530 14.44 14.74 0.57
C LYS A 530 14.38 15.73 -0.60
N PHE A 531 15.23 16.76 -0.57
CA PHE A 531 15.23 17.83 -1.59
C PHE A 531 16.62 18.41 -1.84
N GLN A 532 16.81 18.94 -3.06
CA GLN A 532 18.08 19.48 -3.51
C GLN A 532 18.15 20.98 -3.27
N VAL A 533 19.28 21.45 -2.77
CA VAL A 533 19.59 22.86 -2.52
C VAL A 533 20.95 23.18 -3.13
N THR A 534 21.12 24.41 -3.58
CA THR A 534 22.41 24.93 -4.01
C THR A 534 23.00 25.77 -2.89
N CYS A 535 24.08 25.32 -2.27
CA CYS A 535 24.79 26.08 -1.25
C CYS A 535 25.86 26.98 -1.87
N THR A 536 25.69 28.30 -1.74
CA THR A 536 26.61 29.36 -2.16
C THR A 536 27.69 29.63 -1.11
N TYR A 537 28.63 30.53 -1.40
CA TYR A 537 29.79 30.85 -0.55
C TYR A 537 29.43 31.63 0.74
N GLU A 538 28.20 32.12 0.85
CA GLU A 538 27.73 32.89 2.00
C GLU A 538 26.85 32.03 2.93
N PHE A 539 26.61 32.55 4.13
CA PHE A 539 25.80 31.89 5.14
C PHE A 539 24.38 31.66 4.60
N GLU A 540 23.97 30.40 4.45
CA GLU A 540 22.64 30.09 3.93
C GLU A 540 21.70 29.63 5.01
N ASN A 541 20.49 30.18 4.94
CA ASN A 541 19.34 29.75 5.70
C ASN A 541 18.38 29.06 4.73
N ILE A 542 18.32 27.73 4.82
CA ILE A 542 17.50 26.85 3.97
C ILE A 542 16.13 26.66 4.61
#